data_AF-C2L1E2-F1
#
_entry.id   AF-C2L1E2-F1
#
_cell.length_a   1.000
_cell.length_b   1.000
_cell.length_c   1.000
_cell.angle_alpha   90.00
_cell.angle_beta   90.00
_cell.angle_gamma   90.00
#
_symmetry.space_group_name_H-M   'P 1'
#
loop_
_entity.id
_entity.type
_entity.pdbx_description
1 polymer ?
#
loop_
_entity_poly.entity_id
_entity_poly.type
_entity_poly.pdbx_seq_one_letter_code
_entity_poly.pdbx_strand_id
1 'polypeptide(L)'
;EKFGLLKFAFQEKEEARKKDVEETGKMLSNALHFLGEVFGEGQELLLFLSELSKSKYALAFLSEVGNETYSQYNQYLLLQDQKKSLQEELRAQMEL
;
A
#
# COMPACT_ATOMS: atom_id res chain seq x y z
N GLU A 1 29.82 20.49 25.65
CA GLU A 1 30.29 19.47 24.68
C GLU A 1 29.37 18.24 24.56
N LYS A 2 29.03 17.52 25.65
CA LYS A 2 28.22 16.28 25.60
C LYS A 2 26.84 16.42 24.90
N PHE A 3 26.17 17.56 25.04
CA PHE A 3 24.88 17.81 24.38
C PHE A 3 24.99 17.96 22.86
N GLY A 4 26.12 18.48 22.36
CA GLY A 4 26.37 18.61 20.92
C GLY A 4 26.56 17.26 20.22
N LEU A 5 27.31 16.36 20.86
CA LEU A 5 27.48 14.97 20.39
C LEU A 5 26.16 14.20 20.38
N LEU A 6 25.34 14.37 21.43
CA LEU A 6 24.01 13.75 21.50
C LEU A 6 23.10 14.28 20.38
N LYS A 7 23.09 15.59 20.14
CA LYS A 7 22.31 16.21 19.07
C LYS A 7 22.71 15.66 17.70
N PHE A 8 24.01 15.55 17.42
CA PHE A 8 24.50 15.01 16.15
C PHE A 8 24.09 13.55 15.96
N ALA A 9 24.22 12.72 16.99
CA ALA A 9 23.80 11.31 16.93
C ALA A 9 22.29 11.14 16.71
N PHE A 10 21.46 12.03 17.30
CA PHE A 10 20.02 12.04 17.04
C PHE A 10 19.69 12.46 15.61
N GLN A 11 20.37 13.49 15.09
CA GLN A 11 20.19 13.95 13.71
C GLN A 11 20.57 12.86 12.71
N GLU A 12 21.70 12.17 12.92
CA GLU A 12 22.13 11.08 12.04
C GLU A 12 21.11 9.92 12.02
N LYS A 13 20.57 9.55 13.19
CA LYS A 13 19.50 8.55 13.29
C LYS A 13 18.20 8.99 12.63
N GLU A 14 17.85 10.27 12.76
CA GLU A 14 16.64 10.81 12.13
C GLU A 14 16.76 10.78 10.61
N GLU A 15 17.92 11.16 10.07
CA GLU A 15 18.18 11.14 8.63
C GLU A 15 18.24 9.71 8.08
N ALA A 16 18.86 8.77 8.81
CA ALA A 16 18.82 7.36 8.47
C ALA A 16 17.37 6.85 8.40
N ARG A 17 16.55 7.16 9.42
CA ARG A 17 15.14 6.77 9.45
C ARG A 17 14.36 7.35 8.27
N LYS A 18 14.59 8.61 7.90
CA LYS A 18 13.92 9.24 6.76
C LYS A 18 14.26 8.52 5.45
N LYS A 19 15.53 8.16 5.25
CA LYS A 19 15.95 7.38 4.08
C LYS A 19 15.30 6.01 4.05
N ASP A 20 15.32 5.28 5.16
CA ASP A 20 14.71 3.95 5.24
C ASP A 20 13.22 4.00 4.92
N VAL A 21 12.53 5.04 5.40
CA VAL A 21 11.10 5.29 5.10
C VAL A 21 10.88 5.54 3.62
N GLU A 22 11.70 6.41 3.01
CA GLU A 22 11.58 6.74 1.58
C GLU A 22 11.88 5.53 0.69
N GLU A 23 12.94 4.77 1.00
CA GLU A 23 13.30 3.55 0.27
C GLU A 23 12.21 2.49 0.41
N THR A 24 11.70 2.26 1.61
CA THR A 24 10.60 1.30 1.86
C THR A 24 9.35 1.72 1.09
N GLY A 25 9.00 3.00 1.09
CA GLY A 25 7.88 3.54 0.33
C GLY A 25 8.03 3.31 -1.18
N LYS A 26 9.23 3.57 -1.72
CA LYS A 26 9.57 3.31 -3.13
C LYS A 26 9.49 1.82 -3.47
N MET A 27 10.02 0.95 -2.61
CA MET A 27 9.94 -0.51 -2.81
C MET A 27 8.49 -0.99 -2.86
N LEU A 28 7.63 -0.48 -1.97
CA LEU A 28 6.21 -0.80 -1.96
C LEU A 28 5.52 -0.32 -3.24
N SER A 29 5.75 0.92 -3.65
CA SER A 29 5.20 1.46 -4.90
C SER A 29 5.65 0.67 -6.13
N ASN A 30 6.94 0.29 -6.19
CA ASN A 30 7.47 -0.53 -7.28
C ASN A 30 6.84 -1.93 -7.30
N ALA A 31 6.63 -2.57 -6.14
CA ALA A 31 5.97 -3.86 -6.06
C ALA A 31 4.51 -3.80 -6.54
N LEU A 32 3.76 -2.77 -6.11
CA LEU A 32 2.39 -2.55 -6.57
C LEU A 32 2.31 -2.26 -8.06
N HIS A 33 3.23 -1.44 -8.58
CA HIS A 33 3.28 -1.12 -10.01
C HIS A 33 3.61 -2.36 -10.84
N PHE A 34 4.61 -3.15 -10.43
CA PHE A 34 4.95 -4.41 -11.07
C PHE A 34 3.76 -5.37 -11.12
N LEU A 35 3.02 -5.50 -10.00
CA LEU A 35 1.83 -6.34 -9.95
C LEU A 35 0.74 -5.83 -10.89
N GLY A 36 0.50 -4.51 -10.90
CA GLY A 36 -0.49 -3.89 -11.78
C GLY A 36 -0.12 -3.92 -13.27
N GLU A 37 1.16 -3.86 -13.63
CA GLU A 37 1.61 -3.91 -15.03
C GLU A 37 1.70 -5.34 -15.58
N VAL A 38 2.23 -6.29 -14.79
CA VAL A 38 2.49 -7.66 -15.25
C VAL A 38 1.25 -8.54 -15.18
N PHE A 39 0.50 -8.45 -14.08
CA PHE A 39 -0.69 -9.27 -13.85
C PHE A 39 -1.99 -8.50 -14.11
N GLY A 40 -1.89 -7.21 -14.42
CA GLY A 40 -3.05 -6.34 -14.53
C GLY A 40 -3.71 -6.12 -13.18
N GLU A 41 -4.99 -5.76 -13.24
CA GLU A 41 -5.87 -5.64 -12.07
C GLU A 41 -6.42 -7.01 -11.65
N GLY A 42 -5.56 -8.02 -11.72
CA GLY A 42 -5.90 -9.42 -11.50
C GLY A 42 -5.88 -9.85 -10.03
N GLN A 43 -6.04 -11.15 -9.81
CA GLN A 43 -6.07 -11.76 -8.47
C GLN A 43 -4.77 -11.59 -7.69
N GLU A 44 -3.62 -11.51 -8.35
CA GLU A 44 -2.32 -11.35 -7.69
C GLU A 44 -2.20 -10.02 -6.94
N LEU A 45 -2.69 -8.93 -7.55
CA LEU A 45 -2.73 -7.62 -6.90
C LEU A 45 -3.67 -7.63 -5.69
N LEU A 46 -4.83 -8.28 -5.81
CA LEU A 46 -5.80 -8.43 -4.73
C LEU A 46 -5.24 -9.26 -3.57
N LEU A 47 -4.54 -10.35 -3.87
CA LEU A 47 -3.89 -11.19 -2.87
C LEU A 47 -2.80 -10.41 -2.13
N PHE A 48 -1.97 -9.66 -2.87
CA PHE A 48 -0.92 -8.84 -2.27
C PHE A 48 -1.48 -7.75 -1.34
N LEU A 49 -2.52 -7.04 -1.76
CA LEU A 49 -3.20 -6.03 -0.94
C LEU A 49 -3.89 -6.66 0.29
N SER A 50 -4.49 -7.84 0.11
CA SER A 50 -5.10 -8.59 1.20
C SER A 50 -4.06 -8.97 2.26
N GLU A 51 -2.88 -9.44 1.85
CA GLU A 51 -1.79 -9.75 2.78
C GLU A 51 -1.21 -8.50 3.46
N LEU A 52 -1.09 -7.38 2.73
CA LEU A 52 -0.71 -6.09 3.32
C LEU A 52 -1.71 -5.65 4.40
N SER A 53 -3.01 -5.79 4.16
CA SER A 53 -4.05 -5.42 5.12
C SER A 53 -4.06 -6.30 6.38
N LYS A 54 -3.52 -7.52 6.32
CA LYS A 54 -3.37 -8.41 7.49
C LYS A 54 -2.12 -8.06 8.31
N SER A 55 -1.13 -7.42 7.70
CA SER A 55 0.12 -7.07 8.36
C SER A 55 -0.03 -5.80 9.20
N LYS A 56 0.04 -5.95 10.53
CA LYS A 56 0.00 -4.82 11.49
C LYS A 56 1.11 -3.80 11.21
N TYR A 57 2.30 -4.28 10.83
CA TYR A 57 3.45 -3.41 10.54
C TYR A 57 3.26 -2.65 9.22
N ALA A 58 2.69 -3.30 8.20
CA ALA A 58 2.38 -2.63 6.94
C ALA A 58 1.32 -1.56 7.13
N LEU A 59 0.26 -1.87 7.89
CA LEU A 59 -0.78 -0.88 8.23
C LEU A 59 -0.23 0.29 9.04
N ALA A 60 0.63 0.03 10.03
CA ALA A 60 1.28 1.10 10.80
C ALA A 60 2.15 1.99 9.90
N PHE A 61 2.97 1.39 9.04
CA PHE A 61 3.79 2.13 8.07
C PHE A 61 2.93 2.98 7.12
N LEU A 62 1.88 2.39 6.56
CA LEU A 62 0.95 3.09 5.66
C LEU A 62 0.19 4.22 6.38
N SER A 63 -0.13 4.06 7.66
CA SER A 63 -0.81 5.09 8.46
C SER A 63 0.11 6.25 8.85
N GLU A 64 1.40 5.98 9.10
CA GLU A 64 2.36 7.00 9.54
C GLU A 64 3.04 7.74 8.39
N VAL A 65 3.36 7.02 7.32
CA VAL A 65 4.12 7.55 6.16
C VAL A 65 3.21 7.91 5.01
N GLY A 66 2.13 7.15 4.82
CA GLY A 66 1.31 7.21 3.62
C GLY A 66 1.97 6.52 2.43
N ASN A 67 1.15 6.11 1.46
CA ASN A 67 1.62 5.69 0.14
C ASN A 67 0.49 5.93 -0.87
N GLU A 68 0.74 6.82 -1.84
CA GLU A 68 -0.25 7.21 -2.85
C GLU A 68 -0.61 6.04 -3.78
N THR A 69 0.38 5.26 -4.19
CA THR A 69 0.20 4.08 -5.07
C THR A 69 -0.70 3.04 -4.41
N TYR A 70 -0.45 2.71 -3.14
CA TYR A 70 -1.30 1.82 -2.35
C TYR A 70 -2.74 2.36 -2.27
N SER A 71 -2.91 3.66 -1.99
CA SER A 71 -4.23 4.26 -1.85
C SER A 71 -5.03 4.21 -3.16
N GLN A 72 -4.36 4.45 -4.28
CA GLN A 72 -4.95 4.35 -5.62
C GLN A 72 -5.41 2.93 -5.93
N TYR A 73 -4.53 1.94 -5.76
CA TYR A 73 -4.89 0.53 -6.05
C TYR A 73 -5.97 0.01 -5.10
N ASN A 74 -5.94 0.39 -3.82
CA ASN A 74 -6.96 -0.02 -2.86
C ASN A 74 -8.33 0.59 -3.19
N GLN A 75 -8.41 1.86 -3.58
CA GLN A 75 -9.65 2.47 -4.06
C GLN A 75 -10.15 1.84 -5.36
N TYR A 76 -9.22 1.56 -6.29
CA TYR A 76 -9.54 0.94 -7.55
C TYR A 76 -10.19 -0.44 -7.37
N LEU A 77 -9.63 -1.27 -6.48
CA LEU A 77 -10.21 -2.57 -6.14
C LEU A 77 -11.62 -2.45 -5.55
N LEU A 78 -11.82 -1.54 -4.59
CA LEU A 78 -13.13 -1.33 -3.98
C LEU A 78 -14.20 -1.00 -5.03
N LEU A 79 -13.85 -0.20 -6.05
CA LEU A 79 -14.75 0.13 -7.15
C LEU A 79 -15.01 -1.09 -8.06
N GLN A 80 -14.00 -1.92 -8.34
CA GLN A 80 -14.18 -3.13 -9.13
C GLN A 80 -15.08 -4.16 -8.43
N ASP A 81 -14.90 -4.36 -7.12
CA ASP A 81 -15.72 -5.28 -6.34
C ASP A 81 -17.18 -4.82 -6.31
N GLN A 82 -17.43 -3.53 -6.10
CA GLN A 82 -18.79 -2.96 -6.19
C GLN A 82 -19.41 -3.17 -7.57
N LYS A 83 -18.64 -2.96 -8.65
CA LYS A 83 -19.12 -3.18 -10.02
C LYS A 83 -19.46 -4.64 -10.28
N LYS A 84 -18.64 -5.58 -9.80
CA LYS A 84 -18.92 -7.02 -9.92
C LYS A 84 -20.18 -7.42 -9.17
N SER A 85 -20.33 -6.98 -7.91
CA SER A 85 -21.54 -7.25 -7.10
C SER A 85 -22.80 -6.77 -7.83
N LEU A 86 -22.79 -5.54 -8.36
CA LEU A 86 -23.92 -4.99 -9.10
C LEU A 86 -24.24 -5.77 -10.39
N GLN A 87 -23.21 -6.24 -11.10
CA GLN A 87 -23.40 -7.07 -12.30
C GLN A 87 -23.98 -8.45 -11.97
N GLU A 88 -23.57 -9.04 -10.85
CA GLU A 88 -24.11 -10.30 -10.35
C GLU A 88 -25.58 -10.15 -9.93
N GLU A 89 -25.92 -9.08 -9.21
CA GLU A 89 -27.31 -8.75 -8.85
C GLU A 89 -28.20 -8.56 -10.09
N LEU A 90 -27.73 -7.81 -11.11
CA LEU A 90 -28.45 -7.62 -12.36
C LEU A 90 -28.67 -8.95 -13.10
N ARG A 91 -27.67 -9.84 -13.13
CA ARG A 91 -27.81 -11.17 -13.75
C ARG A 91 -28.81 -12.02 -12.98
N ALA A 92 -28.73 -12.04 -11.66
CA ALA A 92 -29.67 -12.77 -10.81
C ALA A 92 -31.12 -12.30 -10.98
N GLN A 93 -31.34 -11.00 -11.22
CA GLN A 93 -32.67 -10.46 -11.52
C GLN A 93 -33.15 -10.75 -12.94
N MET A 94 -32.27 -10.94 -13.92
CA MET A 94 -32.64 -11.28 -15.30
C MET A 94 -32.84 -12.79 -15.54
N GLU A 95 -32.32 -13.65 -14.66
CA GLU A 95 -32.55 -15.10 -14.68
C GLU A 95 -33.80 -15.54 -13.88
N LEU A 96 -34.56 -14.58 -13.32
CA LEU A 96 -35.87 -14.74 -12.67
C LEU A 96 -37.01 -14.32 -13.61
#